data_AF-A0A6S6T4C2-F1
#
_entry.id   AF-A0A6S6T4C2-F1
#
_cell.length_a   1.000
_cell.length_b   1.000
_cell.length_c   1.000
_cell.angle_alpha   90.00
_cell.angle_beta   90.00
_cell.angle_gamma   90.00
#
_symmetry.space_group_name_H-M   'P 1'
#
loop_
_entity.id
_entity.type
_entity.pdbx_description
1 polymer ?
#
loop_
_entity_poly.entity_id
_entity_poly.type
_entity_poly.pdbx_seq_one_letter_code
_entity_poly.pdbx_strand_id
1 'polypeptide(L)'
;MNIKYKFKKAFTLIEVIMSVIIVGIVVMGALQIQAQNSDMAEYLLKRGNSELDNALFLTKKVQRYSNDKKNAYDLIVDEFSIKDFDSRDVLKKIEKKINITEALPVPVGMDENEAPMFIFYTNEILLNGDYPARYYTFK
;
A
#
# COMPACT_ATOMS: atom_id res chain seq x y z
N MET A 1 4.20 -77.58 1.93
CA MET A 1 3.79 -76.20 1.61
C MET A 1 4.27 -75.29 2.74
N ASN A 2 5.31 -74.48 2.51
CA ASN A 2 5.98 -73.72 3.57
C ASN A 2 5.59 -72.24 3.46
N ILE A 3 4.82 -71.74 4.43
CA ILE A 3 4.36 -70.34 4.46
C ILE A 3 5.46 -69.49 5.10
N LYS A 4 6.16 -68.70 4.29
CA LYS A 4 7.11 -67.68 4.79
C LYS A 4 6.33 -66.50 5.37
N TYR A 5 6.30 -66.37 6.70
CA TYR A 5 5.84 -65.15 7.36
C TYR A 5 6.86 -64.02 7.14
N LYS A 6 6.42 -62.96 6.47
CA LYS A 6 7.21 -61.74 6.25
C LYS A 6 6.95 -60.80 7.43
N PHE A 7 7.86 -60.78 8.43
CA PHE A 7 7.76 -59.84 9.54
C PHE A 7 7.95 -58.41 9.00
N LYS A 8 6.90 -57.57 9.13
CA LYS A 8 7.01 -56.13 8.89
C LYS A 8 7.58 -55.48 10.16
N LYS A 9 8.63 -54.67 10.01
CA LYS A 9 9.24 -53.93 11.11
C LYS A 9 8.21 -52.94 11.66
N ALA A 10 7.85 -53.05 12.93
CA ALA A 10 6.98 -52.09 13.61
C ALA A 10 7.77 -50.82 13.94
N PHE A 11 7.11 -49.66 13.90
CA PHE A 11 7.71 -48.40 14.33
C PHE A 11 8.02 -48.43 15.82
N THR A 12 9.13 -47.81 16.19
CA THR A 12 9.51 -47.64 17.60
C THR A 12 8.69 -46.51 18.25
N LEU A 13 8.45 -46.60 19.56
CA LEU A 13 7.72 -45.55 20.30
C LEU A 13 8.36 -44.16 20.13
N ILE A 14 9.70 -44.11 20.10
CA ILE A 14 10.44 -42.86 19.89
C ILE A 14 10.22 -42.29 18.49
N GLU A 15 10.15 -43.11 17.44
CA GLU A 15 9.80 -42.64 16.08
C GLU A 15 8.41 -42.04 16.03
N VAL A 16 7.44 -42.64 16.73
CA VAL A 16 6.07 -42.13 16.77
C VAL A 16 6.02 -40.78 17.47
N ILE A 17 6.67 -40.64 18.63
CA ILE A 17 6.73 -39.39 19.39
C ILE A 17 7.42 -38.29 18.58
N MET A 18 8.57 -38.59 17.97
CA MET A 18 9.29 -37.64 17.13
C MET A 18 8.48 -37.20 15.92
N SER A 19 7.73 -38.12 15.29
CA SER A 19 6.85 -37.80 14.16
C SER A 19 5.75 -36.83 14.57
N VAL A 20 5.12 -37.04 15.73
CA VAL A 20 4.08 -36.13 16.25
C VAL A 20 4.65 -34.74 16.55
N ILE A 21 5.84 -34.65 17.16
CA ILE A 21 6.51 -33.38 17.45
C ILE A 21 6.82 -32.62 16.15
N ILE A 22 7.41 -33.30 15.17
CA ILE A 22 7.77 -32.69 13.88
C ILE A 22 6.51 -32.17 13.17
N VAL A 23 5.46 -32.99 13.08
CA VAL A 23 4.19 -32.58 12.46
C VAL A 23 3.59 -31.37 13.17
N GLY A 24 3.63 -31.33 14.51
CA GLY A 24 3.15 -30.19 15.27
C GLY A 24 3.87 -28.87 14.95
N ILE A 25 5.20 -28.90 14.86
CA ILE A 25 6.01 -27.73 14.49
C ILE A 25 5.68 -27.28 13.07
N VAL A 26 5.58 -28.21 12.11
CA VAL A 26 5.26 -27.87 10.71
C VAL A 26 3.87 -27.22 10.60
N VAL A 27 2.85 -27.78 11.28
CA VAL A 27 1.50 -27.22 11.26
C VAL A 27 1.47 -25.81 11.85
N MET A 28 2.13 -25.58 12.99
CA MET A 28 2.21 -24.25 13.59
C MET A 28 2.92 -23.25 12.68
N GLY A 29 4.05 -23.63 12.07
CA GLY A 29 4.75 -22.79 11.11
C GLY A 29 3.90 -22.45 9.88
N ALA A 30 3.17 -23.43 9.34
CA ALA A 30 2.27 -23.22 8.21
C ALA A 30 1.11 -22.26 8.54
N LEU A 31 0.48 -22.41 9.70
CA LEU A 31 -0.59 -21.53 10.17
C LEU A 31 -0.09 -20.08 10.35
N GLN A 32 1.12 -19.90 10.89
CA GLN A 32 1.70 -18.57 11.07
C GLN A 32 1.96 -17.88 9.72
N ILE A 33 2.52 -18.61 8.74
CA ILE A 33 2.74 -18.09 7.38
C ILE A 33 1.40 -17.72 6.72
N GLN A 34 0.38 -18.57 6.88
CA GLN A 34 -0.95 -18.29 6.33
C GLN A 34 -1.58 -17.05 6.95
N ALA A 35 -1.50 -16.89 8.27
CA ALA A 35 -2.01 -15.71 8.98
C ALA A 35 -1.29 -14.44 8.50
N GLN A 36 0.05 -14.46 8.44
CA GLN A 36 0.84 -13.33 7.93
C GLN A 36 0.49 -12.98 6.48
N ASN A 37 0.28 -13.98 5.61
CA ASN A 37 -0.12 -13.76 4.23
C ASN A 37 -1.52 -13.12 4.13
N SER A 38 -2.46 -13.52 5.00
CA SER A 38 -3.79 -12.93 5.06
C SER A 38 -3.74 -11.47 5.50
N ASP A 39 -3.03 -11.18 6.58
CA ASP A 39 -2.87 -9.81 7.11
C ASP A 39 -2.18 -8.91 6.07
N MET A 40 -1.18 -9.44 5.36
CA MET A 40 -0.50 -8.74 4.29
C MET A 40 -1.43 -8.48 3.09
N ALA A 41 -2.24 -9.45 2.69
CA ALA A 41 -3.22 -9.26 1.63
C ALA A 41 -4.24 -8.17 1.98
N GLU A 42 -4.75 -8.17 3.21
CA GLU A 42 -5.65 -7.13 3.71
C GLU A 42 -4.97 -5.76 3.72
N TYR A 43 -3.73 -5.68 4.20
CA TYR A 43 -2.94 -4.45 4.17
C TYR A 43 -2.77 -3.91 2.76
N LEU A 44 -2.39 -4.76 1.80
CA LEU A 44 -2.20 -4.36 0.40
C LEU A 44 -3.51 -3.86 -0.23
N LEU A 45 -4.63 -4.52 0.07
CA LEU A 45 -5.95 -4.10 -0.40
C LEU A 45 -6.34 -2.73 0.17
N LYS A 46 -6.22 -2.54 1.49
CA LYS A 46 -6.53 -1.26 2.14
C LYS A 46 -5.64 -0.14 1.63
N ARG A 47 -4.33 -0.40 1.50
CA ARG A 47 -3.38 0.56 0.95
C ARG A 47 -3.70 0.90 -0.50
N GLY A 48 -3.99 -0.09 -1.34
CA GLY A 48 -4.37 0.11 -2.73
C GLY A 48 -5.64 0.97 -2.87
N ASN A 49 -6.66 0.71 -2.05
CA ASN A 49 -7.86 1.53 -2.02
C ASN A 49 -7.55 2.98 -1.60
N SER A 50 -6.69 3.18 -0.61
CA SER A 50 -6.30 4.54 -0.21
C SER A 50 -5.50 5.26 -1.29
N GLU A 51 -4.67 4.56 -2.09
CA GLU A 51 -3.97 5.18 -3.22
C GLU A 51 -4.95 5.62 -4.32
N LEU A 52 -6.00 4.81 -4.58
CA LEU A 52 -7.06 5.19 -5.50
C LEU A 52 -7.83 6.43 -5.02
N ASP A 53 -8.15 6.50 -3.73
CA ASP A 53 -8.77 7.68 -3.12
C ASP A 53 -7.86 8.90 -3.22
N ASN A 54 -6.57 8.74 -2.97
CA ASN A 54 -5.58 9.82 -3.03
C ASN A 54 -5.46 10.39 -4.45
N ALA A 55 -5.60 9.56 -5.49
CA ALA A 55 -5.55 10.01 -6.89
C ALA A 55 -6.65 11.05 -7.22
N LEU A 56 -7.80 11.00 -6.54
CA LEU A 56 -8.89 11.97 -6.70
C LEU A 56 -8.48 13.40 -6.27
N PHE A 57 -7.41 13.53 -5.48
CA PHE A 57 -6.93 14.81 -5.00
C PHE A 57 -5.81 15.40 -5.88
N LEU A 58 -5.28 14.66 -6.85
CA LEU A 58 -4.16 15.08 -7.69
C LEU A 58 -4.62 15.86 -8.93
N THR A 59 -5.49 16.85 -8.71
CA THR A 59 -6.02 17.73 -9.77
C THR A 59 -5.15 18.96 -9.95
N LYS A 60 -5.30 19.68 -11.07
CA LYS A 60 -4.50 20.90 -11.32
C LYS A 60 -4.72 21.99 -10.28
N LYS A 61 -5.90 22.03 -9.66
CA LYS A 61 -6.27 23.02 -8.65
C LYS A 61 -5.86 22.64 -7.23
N VAL A 62 -5.33 21.44 -6.98
CA VAL A 62 -4.87 21.00 -5.65
C VAL A 62 -3.92 22.01 -5.02
N GLN A 63 -3.08 22.66 -5.86
CA GLN A 63 -2.12 23.70 -5.47
C GLN A 63 -2.76 24.91 -4.76
N ARG A 64 -4.07 25.11 -4.91
CA ARG A 64 -4.83 26.21 -4.29
C ARG A 64 -5.27 25.91 -2.85
N TYR A 65 -5.18 24.66 -2.41
CA TYR A 65 -5.78 24.17 -1.17
C TYR A 65 -4.74 23.72 -0.14
N SER A 66 -3.55 24.32 -0.15
CA SER A 66 -2.52 24.01 0.85
C SER A 66 -3.00 24.33 2.26
N ASN A 67 -2.81 23.39 3.18
CA ASN A 67 -3.28 23.40 4.57
C ASN A 67 -4.80 23.39 4.76
N ASP A 68 -5.56 23.04 3.70
CA ASP A 68 -7.02 22.94 3.75
C ASP A 68 -7.47 21.47 3.80
N LYS A 69 -8.67 21.25 4.33
CA LYS A 69 -9.37 19.96 4.28
C LYS A 69 -10.41 20.03 3.17
N LYS A 70 -10.30 19.14 2.18
CA LYS A 70 -11.23 19.08 1.05
C LYS A 70 -11.81 17.69 0.91
N ASN A 71 -13.01 17.62 0.33
CA ASN A 71 -13.57 16.37 -0.16
C ASN A 71 -13.20 16.16 -1.64
N ALA A 72 -13.26 14.91 -2.09
CA ALA A 72 -12.90 14.55 -3.46
C ALA A 72 -13.83 15.20 -4.49
N TYR A 73 -15.14 15.31 -4.20
CA TYR A 73 -16.11 15.95 -5.10
C TYR A 73 -15.71 17.38 -5.44
N ASP A 74 -15.41 18.19 -4.42
CA ASP A 74 -15.01 19.59 -4.59
C ASP A 74 -13.72 19.74 -5.40
N LEU A 75 -12.86 18.70 -5.43
CA LEU A 75 -11.65 18.70 -6.25
C LEU A 75 -11.87 18.25 -7.69
N ILE A 76 -12.79 17.32 -7.96
CA ILE A 76 -12.92 16.77 -9.32
C ILE A 76 -14.12 17.32 -10.10
N VAL A 77 -15.07 18.01 -9.45
CA VAL A 77 -16.30 18.51 -10.08
C VAL A 77 -16.06 19.45 -11.27
N ASP A 78 -14.96 20.20 -11.26
CA ASP A 78 -14.61 21.11 -12.36
C ASP A 78 -14.05 20.36 -13.58
N GLU A 79 -13.55 19.15 -13.39
CA GLU A 79 -12.91 18.33 -14.43
C GLU A 79 -13.84 17.22 -14.93
N PHE A 80 -14.81 16.78 -14.11
CA PHE A 80 -15.71 15.66 -14.40
C PHE A 80 -17.19 16.03 -14.18
N SER A 81 -18.03 15.72 -15.17
CA SER A 81 -19.49 15.85 -15.03
C SER A 81 -20.07 14.66 -14.26
N ILE A 82 -20.16 14.80 -12.94
CA ILE A 82 -20.76 13.78 -12.06
C ILE A 82 -22.26 14.05 -11.97
N LYS A 83 -23.07 13.28 -12.69
CA LYS A 83 -24.54 13.46 -12.74
C LYS A 83 -25.27 12.65 -11.67
N ASP A 84 -24.73 11.49 -11.33
CA ASP A 84 -25.32 10.55 -10.39
C ASP A 84 -25.23 11.06 -8.94
N PHE A 85 -26.35 10.97 -8.20
CA PHE A 85 -26.43 11.49 -6.83
C PHE A 85 -25.64 10.63 -5.85
N ASP A 86 -25.71 9.31 -5.98
CA ASP A 86 -25.01 8.39 -5.08
C ASP A 86 -23.49 8.58 -5.17
N SER A 87 -22.98 8.71 -6.40
CA SER A 87 -21.57 9.00 -6.67
C SER A 87 -21.12 10.31 -6.03
N ARG A 88 -21.94 11.37 -6.08
CA ARG A 88 -21.63 12.65 -5.41
C ARG A 88 -21.53 12.47 -3.90
N ASP A 89 -22.45 11.73 -3.31
CA ASP A 89 -22.50 11.51 -1.87
C ASP A 89 -21.33 10.64 -1.39
N VAL A 90 -20.90 9.66 -2.19
CA VAL A 90 -19.67 8.90 -1.94
C VAL A 90 -18.45 9.81 -1.98
N LEU A 91 -18.29 10.61 -3.04
CA LEU A 91 -17.13 11.49 -3.21
C LEU A 91 -17.04 12.58 -2.13
N LYS A 92 -18.17 13.07 -1.62
CA LYS A 92 -18.20 14.04 -0.51
C LYS A 92 -17.72 13.46 0.82
N LYS A 93 -17.84 12.14 1.01
CA LYS A 93 -17.37 11.46 2.23
C LYS A 93 -15.87 11.20 2.21
N ILE A 94 -15.25 11.19 1.03
CA ILE A 94 -13.81 11.02 0.90
C ILE A 94 -13.15 12.38 1.13
N GLU A 95 -12.58 12.56 2.32
CA GLU A 95 -11.92 13.81 2.72
C GLU A 95 -10.44 13.60 3.02
N LYS A 96 -9.60 14.56 2.63
CA LYS A 96 -8.17 14.58 2.96
C LYS A 96 -7.75 15.97 3.39
N LYS A 97 -6.80 16.03 4.33
CA LYS A 97 -6.06 17.26 4.61
C LYS A 97 -4.88 17.33 3.65
N ILE A 98 -4.84 18.40 2.87
CA ILE A 98 -3.84 18.64 1.83
C ILE A 98 -2.80 19.58 2.42
N ASN A 99 -1.53 19.20 2.40
CA ASN A 99 -0.43 20.10 2.76
C ASN A 99 0.55 20.13 1.61
N ILE A 100 0.93 21.32 1.16
CA ILE A 100 1.85 21.47 0.05
C ILE A 100 3.08 22.18 0.57
N THR A 101 4.25 21.57 0.33
CA THR A 101 5.52 22.16 0.73
C THR A 101 5.88 23.34 -0.17
N GLU A 102 6.83 24.14 0.29
CA GLU A 102 7.47 25.11 -0.58
C GLU A 102 8.21 24.40 -1.73
N ALA A 103 8.36 25.12 -2.84
CA ALA A 103 9.05 24.60 -4.00
C ALA A 103 10.57 24.66 -3.79
N LEU A 104 11.22 23.51 -3.83
CA LEU A 104 12.66 23.36 -3.66
C LEU A 104 13.35 23.29 -5.03
N PRO A 105 14.47 24.01 -5.21
CA PRO A 105 15.26 23.92 -6.44
C PRO A 105 15.98 22.57 -6.51
N VAL A 106 15.87 21.93 -7.66
CA VAL A 106 16.59 20.71 -8.02
C VAL A 106 17.55 21.06 -9.17
N PRO A 107 18.82 21.34 -8.86
CA PRO A 107 19.82 21.59 -9.88
C PRO A 107 20.12 20.29 -10.63
N VAL A 108 20.19 20.35 -11.96
CA VAL A 108 20.60 19.23 -12.80
C VAL A 108 21.83 19.63 -13.59
N GLY A 109 22.91 18.89 -13.37
CA GLY A 109 24.21 19.06 -14.02
C GLY A 109 24.86 17.70 -14.26
N MET A 110 25.94 17.69 -15.04
CA MET A 110 26.73 16.47 -15.27
C MET A 110 27.61 16.13 -14.06
N ASP A 111 28.02 17.14 -13.30
CA ASP A 111 28.87 17.03 -12.12
C ASP A 111 28.35 17.96 -11.02
N GLU A 112 28.50 17.57 -9.75
CA GLU A 112 28.06 18.36 -8.58
C GLU A 112 28.86 19.66 -8.41
N ASN A 113 30.05 19.73 -9.01
CA ASN A 113 30.97 20.87 -8.89
C ASN A 113 30.85 21.89 -10.03
N GLU A 114 30.02 21.62 -11.03
CA GLU A 114 29.79 22.53 -12.16
C GLU A 114 28.50 23.34 -11.99
N ALA A 115 28.42 24.48 -12.68
CA ALA A 115 27.18 25.24 -12.72
C ALA A 115 26.07 24.37 -13.33
N PRO A 116 24.88 24.29 -12.69
CA PRO A 116 23.81 23.44 -13.18
C PRO A 116 23.33 23.91 -14.56
N MET A 117 23.07 22.95 -15.45
CA MET A 117 22.59 23.22 -16.81
C MET A 117 21.17 23.79 -16.79
N PHE A 118 20.35 23.35 -15.84
CA PHE A 118 19.03 23.91 -15.54
C PHE A 118 18.64 23.59 -14.09
N ILE A 119 17.72 24.38 -13.54
CA ILE A 119 17.14 24.20 -12.20
C ILE A 119 15.64 24.02 -12.38
N PHE A 120 15.10 22.89 -11.93
CA PHE A 120 13.66 22.71 -11.81
C PHE A 120 13.21 22.98 -10.39
N TYR A 121 11.95 23.36 -10.22
CA TYR A 121 11.36 23.53 -8.90
C TYR A 121 10.38 22.40 -8.64
N THR A 122 10.56 21.71 -7.52
CA THR A 122 9.69 20.60 -7.10
C THR A 122 9.04 20.92 -5.78
N ASN A 123 7.77 20.59 -5.62
CA ASN A 123 7.11 20.61 -4.32
C ASN A 123 6.40 19.28 -4.06
N GLU A 124 6.13 19.02 -2.79
CA GLU A 124 5.44 17.83 -2.34
C GLU A 124 3.98 18.16 -2.02
N ILE A 125 3.05 17.34 -2.49
CA ILE A 125 1.66 17.28 -2.03
C ILE A 125 1.57 16.13 -1.03
N LEU A 126 1.31 16.48 0.22
CA LEU A 126 1.09 15.55 1.33
C LEU A 126 -0.41 15.41 1.57
N LEU A 127 -0.93 14.20 1.34
CA LEU A 127 -2.31 13.86 1.62
C LEU A 127 -2.35 13.04 2.91
N ASN A 128 -2.94 13.63 3.96
CA ASN A 128 -3.06 12.96 5.24
C ASN A 128 -4.32 12.07 5.27
N GLY A 129 -4.17 10.85 5.78
CA GLY A 129 -5.22 9.85 6.00
C GLY A 129 -4.63 8.60 6.67
N ASP A 130 -5.39 7.51 6.76
CA ASP A 130 -4.92 6.24 7.36
C ASP A 130 -3.65 5.70 6.68
N TYR A 131 -3.55 5.92 5.36
CA TYR A 131 -2.34 5.70 4.57
C TYR A 131 -1.90 7.04 3.97
N PRO A 132 -0.98 7.76 4.64
CA PRO A 132 -0.50 9.04 4.14
C PRO A 132 0.29 8.84 2.84
N ALA A 133 0.10 9.75 1.89
CA ALA A 133 0.79 9.71 0.60
C ALA A 133 1.47 11.04 0.28
N ARG A 134 2.54 10.93 -0.50
CA ARG A 134 3.38 12.04 -0.93
C ARG A 134 3.54 11.98 -2.44
N TYR A 135 3.20 13.07 -3.11
CA TYR A 135 3.35 13.21 -4.55
C TYR A 135 4.24 14.39 -4.87
N TYR A 136 5.15 14.21 -5.83
CA TYR A 136 6.02 15.27 -6.30
C TYR A 136 5.41 15.93 -7.52
N THR A 137 5.37 17.26 -7.53
CA THR A 137 4.96 18.02 -8.72
C THR A 137 6.09 18.94 -9.16
N PHE A 138 6.23 19.05 -10.48
CA PHE A 138 7.18 19.95 -11.12
C PHE A 138 6.45 21.25 -11.46
N LYS A 139 7.08 22.38 -11.13
CA LYS A 139 6.58 23.72 -11.45
C LYS A 139 7.27 24.28 -12.70
#